data_AF-A0A2T2WAE0-F1
#
_entry.id   AF-A0A2T2WAE0-F1
#
_cell.length_a   1.000
_cell.length_b   1.000
_cell.length_c   1.000
_cell.angle_alpha   90.00
_cell.angle_beta   90.00
_cell.angle_gamma   90.00
#
_symmetry.space_group_name_H-M   'P 1'
#
loop_
_entity.id
_entity.type
_entity.pdbx_description
1 polymer ?
#
loop_
_entity_poly.entity_id
_entity_poly.type
_entity_poly.pdbx_seq_one_letter_code
_entity_poly.pdbx_strand_id
1 'polypeptide(L)'
;MTQDSSLPTTKSSPLKKRGFRFQSSSLKKYWPLFPILGLFLIIGLVLEQPGSHLRFQSPLLGQLPDLAMSDGDPYIRALMLTISASESNSKNSYFLLYGSKHVHDLGQHPNQCRPIKTGPNQGQCSTAAGRYQFLTSTWIEKAVKYHPHPHQTNHGMTYSFEPQYQDIVVYRWLSDHHQWNIDILALLKEDRVEEVLTELSNVWTSLGNGIEDNSMTPYLPSLYRQLLSEELRN
;
A
#
# COMPACT_ATOMS: atom_id res chain seq x y z
N MET A 1 -28.91 54.07 6.72
CA MET A 1 -29.72 53.15 5.92
C MET A 1 -29.84 51.83 6.67
N THR A 2 -30.97 51.36 7.19
CA THR A 2 -32.39 51.81 7.07
C THR A 2 -32.91 51.88 5.62
N GLN A 3 -34.02 51.28 5.17
CA GLN A 3 -35.19 50.55 5.74
C GLN A 3 -35.66 49.51 4.66
N ASP A 4 -36.56 48.53 4.83
CA ASP A 4 -37.33 47.94 5.96
C ASP A 4 -37.72 46.48 5.58
N SER A 5 -37.96 45.52 6.47
CA SER A 5 -39.14 45.27 7.33
C SER A 5 -40.50 45.11 6.62
N SER A 6 -41.03 43.87 6.51
CA SER A 6 -42.44 43.52 6.87
C SER A 6 -42.83 42.08 6.51
N LEU A 7 -43.77 41.51 7.28
CA LEU A 7 -44.42 40.21 7.06
C LEU A 7 -45.86 40.29 7.63
N PRO A 8 -46.90 39.71 6.98
CA PRO A 8 -48.17 39.49 7.67
C PRO A 8 -48.86 38.13 7.42
N THR A 9 -48.93 37.34 8.50
CA THR A 9 -50.09 36.58 9.00
C THR A 9 -51.22 36.08 8.05
N THR A 10 -51.28 34.75 7.89
CA THR A 10 -52.44 33.84 8.12
C THR A 10 -53.90 34.27 7.84
N LYS A 11 -54.66 33.41 7.13
CA LYS A 11 -56.11 33.18 7.35
C LYS A 11 -56.57 31.77 6.87
N SER A 12 -57.81 31.39 7.17
CA SER A 12 -58.29 29.99 7.22
C SER A 12 -59.26 29.53 6.11
N SER A 13 -59.31 28.20 5.90
CA SER A 13 -60.41 27.22 5.61
C SER A 13 -61.85 27.69 5.25
N PRO A 14 -62.80 26.82 4.74
CA PRO A 14 -62.77 25.34 4.52
C PRO A 14 -63.54 24.78 3.27
N LEU A 15 -63.66 23.43 3.17
CA LEU A 15 -64.64 22.62 2.36
C LEU A 15 -64.52 22.65 0.81
N LYS A 16 -64.87 21.60 0.03
CA LYS A 16 -66.03 20.67 0.10
C LYS A 16 -65.77 19.29 -0.58
N LYS A 17 -66.66 18.29 -0.31
CA LYS A 17 -66.51 16.85 -0.62
C LYS A 17 -67.01 16.38 -2.01
N ARG A 18 -66.36 15.33 -2.56
CA ARG A 18 -66.87 14.20 -3.39
C ARG A 18 -65.89 13.00 -3.16
N GLY A 19 -66.22 11.72 -2.97
CA GLY A 19 -67.47 10.93 -3.08
C GLY A 19 -67.74 10.51 -4.53
N PHE A 20 -67.79 9.24 -4.98
CA PHE A 20 -68.19 7.90 -4.44
C PHE A 20 -67.40 6.80 -5.24
N ARG A 21 -67.39 5.47 -5.00
CA ARG A 21 -67.87 4.51 -3.95
C ARG A 21 -67.15 3.15 -4.20
N PHE A 22 -67.06 2.26 -3.20
CA PHE A 22 -66.50 0.88 -3.33
C PHE A 22 -67.59 -0.16 -3.63
N GLN A 23 -67.33 -1.12 -4.54
CA GLN A 23 -68.10 -2.37 -4.74
C GLN A 23 -67.26 -3.34 -5.61
N SER A 24 -66.51 -4.32 -5.10
CA SER A 24 -66.86 -5.52 -4.31
C SER A 24 -67.66 -6.59 -5.08
N SER A 25 -66.96 -7.61 -5.57
CA SER A 25 -67.52 -8.94 -5.85
C SER A 25 -66.50 -10.02 -5.47
N SER A 26 -66.93 -11.02 -4.71
CA SER A 26 -66.11 -12.17 -4.31
C SER A 26 -66.84 -13.46 -4.64
N LEU A 27 -66.17 -14.42 -5.27
CA LEU A 27 -66.58 -15.82 -5.32
C LEU A 27 -65.37 -16.73 -5.04
N LYS A 28 -65.64 -17.96 -4.58
CA LYS A 28 -64.72 -18.74 -3.73
C LYS A 28 -64.27 -20.05 -4.38
N LYS A 29 -63.14 -20.58 -3.85
CA LYS A 29 -62.52 -21.90 -4.14
C LYS A 29 -61.90 -21.97 -5.55
N TYR A 30 -60.78 -22.66 -5.77
CA TYR A 30 -60.29 -23.87 -5.08
C TYR A 30 -58.87 -23.78 -4.50
N TRP A 31 -58.55 -24.79 -3.68
CA TRP A 31 -57.24 -25.05 -3.07
C TRP A 31 -56.80 -26.47 -3.48
N PRO A 32 -55.64 -26.61 -4.15
CA PRO A 32 -54.83 -27.82 -4.10
C PRO A 32 -53.60 -27.62 -3.19
N LEU A 33 -53.17 -28.68 -2.51
CA LEU A 33 -51.93 -28.67 -1.72
C LEU A 33 -50.68 -28.90 -2.59
N PHE A 34 -49.57 -28.34 -2.11
CA PHE A 34 -48.17 -28.63 -2.48
C PHE A 34 -47.67 -28.21 -3.89
N PRO A 35 -46.35 -28.02 -4.06
CA PRO A 35 -45.29 -28.04 -3.04
C PRO A 35 -44.66 -26.66 -2.76
N ILE A 36 -44.29 -26.40 -1.50
CA ILE A 36 -43.31 -25.35 -1.17
C ILE A 36 -41.91 -25.90 -1.48
N LEU A 37 -41.60 -26.02 -2.78
CA LEU A 37 -40.33 -26.55 -3.28
C LEU A 37 -39.80 -25.72 -4.47
N GLY A 38 -39.87 -24.40 -4.33
CA GLY A 38 -39.38 -23.45 -5.35
C GLY A 38 -38.78 -22.15 -4.79
N LEU A 39 -38.90 -21.88 -3.49
CA LEU A 39 -38.43 -20.61 -2.89
C LEU A 39 -37.21 -20.74 -1.96
N PHE A 40 -36.77 -21.96 -1.64
CA PHE A 40 -35.52 -22.18 -0.89
C PHE A 40 -34.28 -22.31 -1.80
N LEU A 41 -34.45 -22.71 -3.06
CA LEU A 41 -33.33 -22.84 -4.03
C LEU A 41 -32.72 -21.51 -4.49
N ILE A 42 -33.39 -20.37 -4.26
CA ILE A 42 -32.86 -19.03 -4.57
C ILE A 42 -32.23 -18.36 -3.32
N ILE A 43 -32.66 -18.73 -2.11
CA ILE A 43 -32.04 -18.26 -0.86
C ILE A 43 -30.72 -19.02 -0.59
N GLY A 44 -30.64 -20.31 -0.97
CA GLY A 44 -29.38 -21.07 -0.90
C GLY A 44 -28.27 -20.57 -1.83
N LEU A 45 -28.60 -19.87 -2.92
CA LEU A 45 -27.63 -19.46 -3.93
C LEU A 45 -26.82 -18.19 -3.57
N VAL A 46 -27.01 -17.63 -2.37
CA VAL A 46 -26.43 -16.34 -1.93
C VAL A 46 -25.49 -16.49 -0.72
N LEU A 47 -25.46 -17.65 -0.06
CA LEU A 47 -24.64 -17.88 1.15
C LEU A 47 -23.44 -18.83 0.96
N GLU A 48 -23.22 -19.33 -0.26
CA GLU A 48 -21.97 -20.00 -0.65
C GLU A 48 -21.33 -19.29 -1.86
N GLN A 49 -20.94 -18.03 -1.66
CA GLN A 49 -19.65 -17.57 -2.16
C GLN A 49 -18.61 -18.05 -1.12
N PRO A 50 -18.00 -19.25 -1.27
CA PRO A 50 -16.81 -19.55 -0.48
C PRO A 50 -15.81 -18.45 -0.79
N GLY A 51 -15.41 -17.70 0.25
CA GLY A 51 -14.70 -16.42 0.10
C GLY A 51 -13.59 -16.57 -0.92
N SER A 52 -13.60 -15.71 -1.94
CA SER A 52 -12.73 -15.84 -3.11
C SER A 52 -11.29 -15.51 -2.74
N HIS A 53 -10.67 -16.48 -2.08
CA HIS A 53 -9.26 -16.84 -2.23
C HIS A 53 -9.01 -17.14 -3.71
N LEU A 54 -8.99 -16.07 -4.50
CA LEU A 54 -7.93 -15.85 -5.45
C LEU A 54 -6.64 -16.16 -4.70
N ARG A 55 -6.21 -17.42 -4.77
CA ARG A 55 -4.81 -17.76 -4.66
C ARG A 55 -4.16 -16.94 -5.77
N PHE A 56 -3.62 -15.79 -5.39
CA PHE A 56 -2.72 -15.03 -6.22
C PHE A 56 -1.47 -15.90 -6.34
N GLN A 57 -1.54 -16.91 -7.21
CA GLN A 57 -0.41 -17.74 -7.62
C GLN A 57 0.51 -16.80 -8.39
N SER A 58 1.30 -16.06 -7.63
CA SER A 58 1.86 -14.81 -8.07
C SER A 58 3.22 -15.07 -8.68
N PRO A 59 3.38 -15.00 -10.02
CA PRO A 59 4.70 -15.06 -10.63
C PRO A 59 5.62 -13.91 -10.16
N LEU A 60 5.04 -12.86 -9.52
CA LEU A 60 5.76 -11.72 -8.94
C LEU A 60 6.48 -12.06 -7.62
N LEU A 61 6.10 -13.12 -6.91
CA LEU A 61 6.80 -13.57 -5.68
C LEU A 61 8.00 -14.47 -5.98
N GLY A 62 8.08 -15.07 -7.18
CA GLY A 62 9.03 -16.16 -7.44
C GLY A 62 10.51 -15.79 -7.53
N GLN A 63 10.90 -14.51 -7.36
CA GLN A 63 12.28 -14.03 -7.59
C GLN A 63 12.76 -12.87 -6.70
N LEU A 64 12.04 -12.49 -5.62
CA LEU A 64 12.63 -11.58 -4.62
C LEU A 64 13.73 -12.35 -3.86
N PRO A 65 14.97 -11.83 -3.78
CA PRO A 65 16.01 -12.46 -2.97
C PRO A 65 15.71 -12.26 -1.48
N ASP A 66 16.21 -13.16 -0.64
CA ASP A 66 16.13 -13.01 0.83
C ASP A 66 16.78 -11.69 1.30
N LEU A 67 16.47 -11.25 2.51
CA LEU A 67 17.21 -10.14 3.14
C LEU A 67 18.66 -10.57 3.43
N ALA A 68 19.61 -9.69 3.14
CA ALA A 68 21.02 -9.86 3.46
C ALA A 68 21.31 -9.64 4.95
N MET A 69 20.39 -9.05 5.72
CA MET A 69 20.39 -9.14 7.18
C MET A 69 19.61 -10.37 7.67
N SER A 70 20.21 -11.13 8.59
CA SER A 70 19.61 -12.32 9.21
C SER A 70 18.50 -11.99 10.21
N ASP A 71 18.69 -10.91 10.97
CA ASP A 71 17.90 -10.64 12.18
C ASP A 71 16.75 -9.65 11.90
N GLY A 72 15.96 -9.31 12.93
CA GLY A 72 14.97 -8.23 12.92
C GLY A 72 13.54 -8.68 13.25
N ASP A 73 12.66 -7.74 13.56
CA ASP A 73 11.23 -8.01 13.75
C ASP A 73 10.58 -8.40 12.40
N PRO A 74 9.86 -9.53 12.31
CA PRO A 74 9.32 -10.06 11.05
C PRO A 74 8.32 -9.12 10.38
N TYR A 75 7.64 -8.24 11.13
CA TYR A 75 6.74 -7.25 10.56
C TYR A 75 7.51 -6.19 9.77
N ILE A 76 8.64 -5.71 10.29
CA ILE A 76 9.52 -4.76 9.58
C ILE A 76 10.22 -5.45 8.40
N ARG A 77 10.64 -6.72 8.57
CA ARG A 77 11.29 -7.50 7.49
C ARG A 77 10.35 -7.75 6.30
N ALA A 78 9.10 -8.14 6.56
CA ALA A 78 8.07 -8.26 5.53
C ALA A 78 7.75 -6.93 4.83
N LEU A 79 7.78 -5.81 5.56
CA LEU A 79 7.63 -4.47 4.99
C LEU A 79 8.83 -4.11 4.09
N MET A 80 10.06 -4.42 4.50
CA MET A 80 11.26 -4.23 3.66
C MET A 80 11.20 -5.06 2.37
N LEU A 81 10.74 -6.30 2.43
CA LEU A 81 10.51 -7.14 1.26
C LEU A 81 9.41 -6.56 0.35
N THR A 82 8.37 -5.96 0.92
CA THR A 82 7.28 -5.27 0.18
C THR A 82 7.78 -4.00 -0.54
N ILE A 83 8.60 -3.18 0.13
CA ILE A 83 9.23 -1.99 -0.50
C ILE A 83 10.14 -2.44 -1.66
N SER A 84 10.97 -3.47 -1.43
CA SER A 84 11.82 -4.06 -2.47
C SER A 84 11.02 -4.61 -3.67
N ALA A 85 9.80 -5.10 -3.45
CA ALA A 85 8.93 -5.58 -4.52
C ALA A 85 8.37 -4.44 -5.39
N SER A 86 8.27 -3.23 -4.84
CA SER A 86 7.83 -2.04 -5.56
C SER A 86 9.01 -1.35 -6.28
N GLU A 87 10.15 -1.22 -5.60
CA GLU A 87 11.32 -0.47 -6.08
C GLU A 87 12.26 -1.27 -6.99
N SER A 88 12.39 -2.59 -6.80
CA SER A 88 13.55 -3.33 -7.34
C SER A 88 13.30 -4.82 -7.66
N ASN A 89 12.06 -5.23 -7.94
CA ASN A 89 11.66 -6.64 -8.13
C ASN A 89 12.50 -7.40 -9.18
N SER A 90 13.60 -7.99 -8.72
CA SER A 90 14.63 -8.65 -9.50
C SER A 90 15.61 -9.38 -8.57
N LYS A 91 16.22 -10.48 -9.04
CA LYS A 91 17.14 -11.29 -8.23
C LYS A 91 18.38 -10.55 -7.72
N ASN A 92 18.79 -9.48 -8.41
CA ASN A 92 20.01 -8.72 -8.14
C ASN A 92 19.71 -7.31 -7.60
N SER A 93 18.57 -7.12 -6.93
CA SER A 93 18.04 -5.84 -6.44
C SER A 93 19.08 -4.93 -5.78
N TYR A 94 19.94 -5.47 -4.92
CA TYR A 94 21.03 -4.76 -4.24
C TYR A 94 22.04 -4.06 -5.16
N PHE A 95 22.22 -4.56 -6.37
CA PHE A 95 23.15 -4.04 -7.37
C PHE A 95 22.46 -3.16 -8.42
N LEU A 96 21.13 -3.03 -8.36
CA LEU A 96 20.30 -2.38 -9.37
C LEU A 96 20.52 -0.85 -9.38
N LEU A 97 20.63 -0.28 -10.58
CA LEU A 97 20.66 1.16 -10.82
C LEU A 97 19.42 1.57 -11.62
N TYR A 98 18.88 2.75 -11.34
CA TYR A 98 17.75 3.36 -12.05
C TYR A 98 17.78 3.09 -13.56
N GLY A 99 16.66 2.65 -14.14
CA GLY A 99 16.63 2.18 -15.53
C GLY A 99 17.51 0.96 -15.76
N SER A 100 17.34 -0.06 -14.92
CA SER A 100 17.68 -1.48 -15.12
C SER A 100 19.12 -1.81 -15.51
N LYS A 101 20.11 -1.03 -15.04
CA LYS A 101 21.53 -1.45 -15.08
C LYS A 101 21.95 -2.02 -13.74
N HIS A 102 23.13 -2.61 -13.67
CA HIS A 102 23.75 -3.06 -12.42
C HIS A 102 25.11 -2.39 -12.21
N VAL A 103 25.52 -2.29 -10.95
CA VAL A 103 26.89 -1.95 -10.53
C VAL A 103 27.57 -3.20 -9.93
N HIS A 104 28.88 -3.15 -9.70
CA HIS A 104 29.65 -4.23 -9.07
C HIS A 104 30.32 -3.78 -7.77
N ASP A 105 30.90 -2.57 -7.75
CA ASP A 105 31.37 -1.93 -6.53
C ASP A 105 30.18 -1.38 -5.73
N LEU A 106 30.12 -1.77 -4.45
CA LEU A 106 29.16 -1.30 -3.46
C LEU A 106 29.87 -0.78 -2.19
N GLY A 107 31.19 -0.57 -2.19
CA GLY A 107 31.93 -0.02 -1.05
C GLY A 107 31.51 1.40 -0.66
N GLN A 108 30.73 2.06 -1.51
CA GLN A 108 29.96 3.27 -1.25
C GLN A 108 28.74 3.33 -2.18
N HIS A 109 27.81 4.25 -1.95
CA HIS A 109 26.69 4.49 -2.88
C HIS A 109 27.22 4.91 -4.27
N PRO A 110 26.75 4.29 -5.37
CA PRO A 110 27.41 4.42 -6.69
C PRO A 110 27.29 5.80 -7.33
N ASN A 111 26.35 6.64 -6.87
CA ASN A 111 26.18 8.05 -7.26
C ASN A 111 26.14 8.31 -8.79
N GLN A 112 25.64 7.35 -9.57
CA GLN A 112 25.55 7.49 -11.02
C GLN A 112 24.31 8.30 -11.38
N CYS A 113 24.49 9.51 -11.92
CA CYS A 113 23.42 10.30 -12.52
C CYS A 113 22.90 9.60 -13.79
N ARG A 114 21.68 9.06 -13.74
CA ARG A 114 21.03 8.29 -14.80
C ARG A 114 19.84 9.06 -15.38
N PRO A 115 19.81 9.36 -16.70
CA PRO A 115 18.79 10.23 -17.28
C PRO A 115 17.39 9.60 -17.21
N ILE A 116 16.43 10.39 -16.74
CA ILE A 116 15.01 10.06 -16.69
C ILE A 116 14.42 10.24 -18.08
N LYS A 117 13.89 9.15 -18.66
CA LYS A 117 13.45 9.10 -20.07
C LYS A 117 11.98 9.45 -20.29
N THR A 118 11.17 9.39 -19.23
CA THR A 118 9.71 9.40 -19.25
C THR A 118 9.18 9.95 -17.93
N GLY A 119 7.93 10.42 -17.90
CA GLY A 119 7.30 10.95 -16.68
C GLY A 119 7.60 12.44 -16.44
N PRO A 120 7.12 13.01 -15.31
CA PRO A 120 7.19 14.44 -15.05
C PRO A 120 8.63 14.98 -14.94
N ASN A 121 9.58 14.11 -14.56
CA ASN A 121 10.99 14.45 -14.39
C ASN A 121 11.85 14.15 -15.64
N GLN A 122 11.24 13.93 -16.81
CA GLN A 122 11.95 13.65 -18.06
C GLN A 122 13.02 14.72 -18.38
N GLY A 123 14.23 14.27 -18.70
CA GLY A 123 15.38 15.15 -18.96
C GLY A 123 16.21 15.51 -17.73
N GLN A 124 15.70 15.30 -16.52
CA GLN A 124 16.52 15.29 -15.30
C GLN A 124 17.29 13.95 -15.18
N CYS A 125 18.04 13.76 -14.10
CA CYS A 125 18.63 12.45 -13.76
C CYS A 125 18.31 12.02 -12.34
N SER A 126 18.11 10.71 -12.16
CA SER A 126 18.04 10.07 -10.85
C SER A 126 19.39 9.45 -10.49
N THR A 127 19.71 9.40 -9.20
CA THR A 127 20.84 8.61 -8.66
C THR A 127 20.40 7.29 -8.03
N ALA A 128 19.11 6.96 -8.13
CA ALA A 128 18.49 5.81 -7.47
C ALA A 128 19.24 4.49 -7.71
N ALA A 129 19.60 3.83 -6.61
CA ALA A 129 20.37 2.59 -6.62
C ALA A 129 19.99 1.64 -5.47
N GLY A 130 20.36 0.38 -5.62
CA GLY A 130 20.17 -0.67 -4.64
C GLY A 130 18.73 -1.15 -4.47
N ARG A 131 18.54 -2.01 -3.48
CA ARG A 131 17.28 -2.73 -3.22
C ARG A 131 16.10 -1.81 -2.90
N TYR A 132 16.39 -0.62 -2.38
CA TYR A 132 15.41 0.37 -1.94
C TYR A 132 15.48 1.66 -2.77
N GLN A 133 16.14 1.61 -3.94
CA GLN A 133 16.30 2.71 -4.91
C GLN A 133 16.72 4.06 -4.28
N PHE A 134 17.58 4.01 -3.26
CA PHE A 134 18.12 5.18 -2.57
C PHE A 134 18.73 6.19 -3.56
N LEU A 135 18.39 7.47 -3.40
CA LEU A 135 19.18 8.58 -3.95
C LEU A 135 20.46 8.76 -3.12
N THR A 136 21.53 9.29 -3.72
CA THR A 136 22.82 9.48 -3.01
C THR A 136 22.69 10.34 -1.75
N SER A 137 21.90 11.41 -1.82
CA SER A 137 21.63 12.30 -0.68
C SER A 137 20.91 11.57 0.45
N THR A 138 19.83 10.86 0.14
CA THR A 138 19.05 10.07 1.10
C THR A 138 19.89 8.95 1.71
N TRP A 139 20.72 8.27 0.92
CA TRP A 139 21.66 7.28 1.45
C TRP A 139 22.61 7.90 2.47
N ILE A 140 23.30 9.00 2.12
CA ILE A 140 24.24 9.66 3.04
C ILE A 140 23.53 10.11 4.32
N GLU A 141 22.38 10.77 4.20
CA GLU A 141 21.60 11.27 5.33
C GLU A 141 21.21 10.14 6.31
N LYS A 142 20.67 9.02 5.80
CA LYS A 142 20.20 7.92 6.65
C LYS A 142 21.36 7.01 7.10
N ALA A 143 22.42 6.87 6.31
CA ALA A 143 23.61 6.13 6.71
C ALA A 143 24.39 6.84 7.83
N VAL A 144 24.47 8.18 7.83
CA VAL A 144 25.02 8.98 8.94
C VAL A 144 24.37 8.62 10.27
N LYS A 145 23.06 8.36 10.29
CA LYS A 145 22.30 8.06 11.51
C LYS A 145 22.23 6.57 11.85
N TYR A 146 22.15 5.68 10.86
CA TYR A 146 21.78 4.27 11.06
C TYR A 146 22.84 3.23 10.66
N HIS A 147 23.88 3.59 9.89
CA HIS A 147 24.88 2.62 9.41
C HIS A 147 25.73 2.09 10.58
N PRO A 148 25.94 0.76 10.73
CA PRO A 148 26.58 0.20 11.91
C PRO A 148 28.11 0.40 11.93
N HIS A 149 28.77 0.40 10.77
CA HIS A 149 30.23 0.39 10.66
C HIS A 149 30.76 1.50 9.73
N PRO A 150 30.50 2.79 10.03
CA PRO A 150 31.03 3.89 9.21
C PRO A 150 32.56 3.90 9.24
N HIS A 151 33.18 4.12 8.08
CA HIS A 151 34.63 4.08 7.93
C HIS A 151 35.20 5.49 7.72
N GLN A 152 36.16 5.90 8.55
CA GLN A 152 36.80 7.21 8.44
C GLN A 152 37.87 7.20 7.35
N THR A 153 37.81 8.17 6.43
CA THR A 153 38.84 8.41 5.41
C THR A 153 39.42 9.82 5.52
N ASN A 154 40.47 10.11 4.74
CA ASN A 154 41.02 11.48 4.61
C ASN A 154 40.00 12.49 4.03
N HIS A 155 38.91 12.03 3.42
CA HIS A 155 37.85 12.86 2.84
C HIS A 155 36.58 12.92 3.70
N GLY A 156 36.62 12.36 4.92
CA GLY A 156 35.46 12.25 5.82
C GLY A 156 34.97 10.82 6.00
N MET A 157 33.80 10.67 6.61
CA MET A 157 33.16 9.37 6.83
C MET A 157 32.56 8.81 5.54
N THR A 158 32.82 7.52 5.30
CA THR A 158 32.26 6.72 4.20
C THR A 158 31.38 5.60 4.74
N TYR A 159 30.37 5.23 3.97
CA TYR A 159 29.32 4.29 4.37
C TYR A 159 29.16 3.24 3.28
N SER A 160 29.39 1.97 3.60
CA SER A 160 29.31 0.88 2.62
C SER A 160 27.86 0.66 2.19
N PHE A 161 27.66 0.52 0.89
CA PHE A 161 26.36 0.26 0.27
C PHE A 161 26.20 -1.23 -0.10
N GLU A 162 27.00 -2.11 0.49
CA GLU A 162 26.86 -3.56 0.37
C GLU A 162 25.49 -4.05 0.87
N PRO A 163 25.00 -5.22 0.41
CA PRO A 163 23.63 -5.68 0.65
C PRO A 163 23.18 -5.62 2.13
N GLN A 164 24.03 -6.10 3.03
CA GLN A 164 23.77 -6.12 4.47
C GLN A 164 23.56 -4.71 5.05
N TYR A 165 24.24 -3.70 4.54
CA TYR A 165 24.14 -2.32 5.03
C TYR A 165 22.97 -1.56 4.42
N GLN A 166 22.58 -1.86 3.17
CA GLN A 166 21.31 -1.37 2.62
C GLN A 166 20.14 -1.81 3.51
N ASP A 167 20.10 -3.09 3.88
CA ASP A 167 19.09 -3.66 4.77
C ASP A 167 19.14 -3.03 6.16
N ILE A 168 20.30 -3.03 6.84
CA ILE A 168 20.41 -2.55 8.22
C ILE A 168 20.03 -1.06 8.34
N VAL A 169 20.39 -0.24 7.34
CA VAL A 169 19.99 1.19 7.33
C VAL A 169 18.48 1.34 7.16
N VAL A 170 17.83 0.58 6.28
CA VAL A 170 16.36 0.63 6.11
C VAL A 170 15.64 0.06 7.33
N TYR A 171 16.06 -1.09 7.87
CA TYR A 171 15.47 -1.69 9.06
C TYR A 171 15.50 -0.72 10.24
N ARG A 172 16.66 -0.11 10.52
CA ARG A 172 16.82 0.86 11.61
C ARG A 172 16.04 2.15 11.36
N TRP A 173 15.92 2.58 10.10
CA TRP A 173 15.09 3.73 9.73
C TRP A 173 13.60 3.46 9.95
N LEU A 174 13.06 2.33 9.47
CA LEU A 174 11.67 1.93 9.69
C LEU A 174 11.35 1.66 11.17
N SER A 175 12.36 1.31 11.97
CA SER A 175 12.23 1.09 13.42
C SER A 175 12.40 2.35 14.29
N ASP A 176 12.70 3.52 13.70
CA ASP A 176 12.90 4.75 14.47
C ASP A 176 11.60 5.55 14.61
N HIS A 177 10.93 5.36 15.75
CA HIS A 177 9.68 6.04 16.12
C HIS A 177 9.79 7.58 16.18
N HIS A 178 10.98 8.19 16.14
CA HIS A 178 11.16 9.64 16.08
C HIS A 178 11.27 10.18 14.65
N GLN A 179 11.29 9.31 13.63
CA GLN A 179 11.45 9.67 12.23
C GLN A 179 10.12 9.61 11.43
N TRP A 180 9.06 9.04 11.99
CA TRP A 180 7.75 8.87 11.35
C TRP A 180 6.66 9.49 12.22
N ASN A 181 5.55 9.92 11.61
CA ASN A 181 4.40 10.47 12.35
C ASN A 181 3.49 9.37 12.92
N ILE A 182 3.87 8.10 12.70
CA ILE A 182 3.14 6.88 13.06
C ILE A 182 4.07 5.90 13.77
N ASP A 183 3.51 5.05 14.63
CA ASP A 183 4.20 3.83 15.06
C ASP A 183 3.99 2.75 14.00
N ILE A 184 4.98 2.61 13.10
CA ILE A 184 4.97 1.62 12.03
C ILE A 184 4.76 0.21 12.61
N LEU A 185 5.46 -0.15 13.68
CA LEU A 185 5.43 -1.51 14.21
C LEU A 185 4.09 -1.85 14.87
N ALA A 186 3.46 -0.89 15.56
CA ALA A 186 2.11 -1.05 16.10
C ALA A 186 1.08 -1.22 14.97
N LEU A 187 1.09 -0.35 13.96
CA LEU A 187 0.15 -0.41 12.83
C LEU A 187 0.26 -1.71 12.04
N LEU A 188 1.49 -2.19 11.78
CA LEU A 188 1.71 -3.48 11.12
C LEU A 188 1.19 -4.66 11.97
N LYS A 189 1.25 -4.57 13.30
CA LYS A 189 0.70 -5.58 14.22
C LYS A 189 -0.83 -5.51 14.36
N GLU A 190 -1.43 -4.38 14.01
CA GLU A 190 -2.88 -4.17 13.84
C GLU A 190 -3.39 -4.52 12.42
N ASP A 191 -2.54 -5.03 11.52
CA ASP A 191 -2.81 -5.28 10.09
C ASP A 191 -3.18 -4.02 9.27
N ARG A 192 -2.86 -2.82 9.78
CA ARG A 192 -3.13 -1.52 9.15
C ARG A 192 -2.05 -1.12 8.15
N VAL A 193 -1.63 -2.07 7.30
CA VAL A 193 -0.52 -1.89 6.35
C VAL A 193 -0.80 -0.80 5.31
N GLU A 194 -2.06 -0.60 4.93
CA GLU A 194 -2.49 0.45 4.00
C GLU A 194 -2.13 1.87 4.52
N GLU A 195 -2.23 2.10 5.83
CA GLU A 195 -1.84 3.38 6.45
C GLU A 195 -0.32 3.53 6.50
N VAL A 196 0.41 2.46 6.79
CA VAL A 196 1.89 2.44 6.78
C VAL A 196 2.42 2.75 5.38
N LEU A 197 1.93 2.07 4.34
CA LEU A 197 2.33 2.32 2.95
C LEU A 197 2.02 3.77 2.50
N THR A 198 0.96 4.38 3.05
CA THR A 198 0.58 5.77 2.76
C THR A 198 1.51 6.81 3.41
N GLU A 199 2.02 6.58 4.64
CA GLU A 199 3.08 7.43 5.21
C GLU A 199 4.39 7.29 4.41
N LEU A 200 4.75 6.04 4.06
CA LEU A 200 6.02 5.74 3.42
C LEU A 200 6.14 6.22 1.96
N SER A 201 5.02 6.50 1.26
CA SER A 201 5.08 6.92 -0.14
C SER A 201 5.68 8.32 -0.35
N ASN A 202 5.76 9.13 0.71
CA ASN A 202 6.53 10.38 0.74
C ASN A 202 8.04 10.16 0.54
N VAL A 203 8.53 8.94 0.78
CA VAL A 203 9.92 8.51 0.56
C VAL A 203 10.03 7.64 -0.69
N TRP A 204 9.14 6.65 -0.83
CA TRP A 204 9.12 5.68 -1.91
C TRP A 204 7.88 5.88 -2.76
N THR A 205 7.97 6.76 -3.77
CA THR A 205 6.84 7.19 -4.61
C THR A 205 6.11 6.04 -5.32
N SER A 206 6.76 4.89 -5.47
CA SER A 206 6.19 3.69 -6.09
C SER A 206 5.18 2.94 -5.19
N LEU A 207 5.16 3.19 -3.87
CA LEU A 207 4.27 2.50 -2.93
C LEU A 207 2.78 2.86 -3.07
N GLY A 208 2.46 3.92 -3.84
CA GLY A 208 1.11 4.40 -4.08
C GLY A 208 0.80 5.75 -3.45
N ASN A 209 -0.25 6.40 -3.93
CA ASN A 209 -0.61 7.78 -3.54
C ASN A 209 0.49 8.81 -3.87
N GLY A 210 1.43 8.45 -4.75
CA GLY A 210 2.54 9.29 -5.18
C GLY A 210 2.28 9.94 -6.54
N ILE A 211 3.36 10.36 -7.21
CA ILE A 211 3.32 10.82 -8.61
C ILE A 211 3.69 9.66 -9.58
N GLU A 212 4.15 8.52 -9.04
CA GLU A 212 4.79 7.44 -9.80
C GLU A 212 4.33 6.04 -9.34
N ASP A 213 3.02 5.90 -9.06
CA ASP A 213 2.34 4.60 -8.84
C ASP A 213 2.70 3.59 -9.94
N ASN A 214 2.89 2.32 -9.56
CA ASN A 214 3.35 1.25 -10.45
C ASN A 214 2.34 0.08 -10.55
N SER A 215 2.68 -0.96 -11.31
CA SER A 215 1.82 -2.14 -11.47
C SER A 215 1.69 -3.02 -10.22
N MET A 216 2.54 -2.82 -9.21
CA MET A 216 2.53 -3.52 -7.93
C MET A 216 1.64 -2.82 -6.90
N THR A 217 1.55 -1.49 -6.95
CA THR A 217 0.85 -0.63 -5.98
C THR A 217 -0.48 -1.21 -5.46
N PRO A 218 -1.45 -1.65 -6.29
CA PRO A 218 -2.75 -2.16 -5.80
C PRO A 218 -2.66 -3.51 -5.07
N TYR A 219 -1.52 -4.20 -5.17
CA TYR A 219 -1.28 -5.54 -4.61
C TYR A 219 -0.32 -5.52 -3.41
N LEU A 220 0.38 -4.41 -3.13
CA LEU A 220 1.35 -4.31 -2.03
C LEU A 220 0.77 -4.70 -0.65
N PRO A 221 -0.48 -4.31 -0.27
CA PRO A 221 -1.05 -4.73 1.01
C PRO A 221 -1.29 -6.25 1.12
N SER A 222 -1.62 -6.91 0.01
CA SER A 222 -1.80 -8.38 -0.04
C SER A 222 -0.46 -9.11 -0.07
N LEU A 223 0.53 -8.53 -0.78
CA LEU A 223 1.89 -9.04 -0.85
C LEU A 223 2.57 -8.97 0.52
N TYR A 224 2.43 -7.85 1.24
CA TYR A 224 2.90 -7.71 2.62
C TYR A 224 2.35 -8.81 3.53
N ARG A 225 1.02 -9.03 3.52
CA ARG A 225 0.37 -10.06 4.35
C ARG A 225 0.87 -11.46 4.02
N GLN A 226 1.19 -11.75 2.74
CA GLN A 226 1.85 -13.01 2.37
C GLN A 226 3.29 -13.09 2.91
N LEU A 227 4.12 -12.07 2.66
CA LEU A 227 5.53 -12.04 3.10
C LEU A 227 5.66 -12.12 4.63
N LEU A 228 4.78 -11.44 5.37
CA LEU A 228 4.66 -11.55 6.82
C LEU A 228 4.33 -12.99 7.24
N SER A 229 3.41 -13.65 6.52
CA SER A 229 3.08 -15.05 6.80
C SER A 229 4.25 -16.01 6.54
N GLU A 230 5.22 -15.63 5.71
CA GLU A 230 6.43 -16.41 5.39
C GLU A 230 7.53 -16.13 6.43
N GLU A 231 7.79 -14.86 6.74
CA GLU A 231 8.69 -14.41 7.82
C GLU A 231 8.29 -14.96 9.21
N LEU A 232 6.99 -15.13 9.50
CA LEU A 232 6.48 -15.72 10.75
C LEU A 232 6.56 -17.26 10.82
N ARG A 233 7.12 -17.95 9.82
CA ARG A 233 7.31 -19.42 9.82
C ARG A 233 8.77 -19.85 10.00
N ASN A 234 9.71 -18.91 9.93
CA ASN A 234 11.16 -19.14 9.99
C ASN A 234 11.71 -19.00 11.42
#